data_AF-A0AAW0HC87-F1
#
_entry.id   AF-A0AAW0HC87-F1
#
_cell.length_a   1.000
_cell.length_b   1.000
_cell.length_c   1.000
_cell.angle_alpha   90.00
_cell.angle_beta   90.00
_cell.angle_gamma   90.00
#
_symmetry.space_group_name_H-M   'P 1'
#
loop_
_entity.id
_entity.type
_entity.pdbx_description
1 polymer ?
#
loop_
_entity_poly.entity_id
_entity_poly.type
_entity_poly.pdbx_seq_one_letter_code
_entity_poly.pdbx_strand_id
1 'polypeptide(L)'
;MAQAKRTQSSFPSPSLEGTAYCKLLNGTILPETQDGPSSNSSMTTRELQEHWQKEKSRWRHVKLLFEIASARIEERRVSKFVMYQVVVVQTGSFDSNMAVVERRYSDFERLQKALLKRFGPELEDVAFPRKRLTGNLSAETICERRLELCDYLRLLYAVRAVRRSREFADFLTRPELREAFGCLRAGQYARALDLLDRVLPLQEKLTAHCPTAAVPALCATLVCLRDLERPAEAFAVGERALQRLRARESHRYYAPLLDAMVRLAYALGKDFASLQGRLDDSQLRSPTHRGFTLKELTVREYLS
;
A
#
# COMPACT_ATOMS: atom_id res chain seq x y z
N MET A 1 6.88 -56.31 -22.94
CA MET A 1 5.56 -56.11 -22.31
C MET A 1 5.73 -55.27 -21.05
N ALA A 2 5.12 -54.09 -20.97
CA ALA A 2 4.71 -53.39 -19.74
C ALA A 2 4.05 -52.06 -20.15
N GLN A 3 2.76 -51.88 -19.90
CA GLN A 3 2.03 -50.68 -20.28
C GLN A 3 2.13 -49.61 -19.18
N ALA A 4 2.47 -48.38 -19.55
CA ALA A 4 2.36 -47.23 -18.66
C ALA A 4 0.89 -46.77 -18.57
N LYS A 5 0.25 -46.97 -17.41
CA LYS A 5 -1.07 -46.39 -17.12
C LYS A 5 -0.91 -44.90 -16.77
N ARG A 6 -1.43 -44.02 -17.62
CA ARG A 6 -1.69 -42.61 -17.27
C ARG A 6 -2.91 -42.53 -16.37
N THR A 7 -2.75 -42.03 -15.15
CA THR A 7 -3.88 -41.67 -14.28
C THR A 7 -4.30 -40.23 -14.56
N GLN A 8 -5.50 -40.02 -15.09
CA GLN A 8 -6.08 -38.67 -15.23
C GLN A 8 -6.64 -38.22 -13.88
N SER A 9 -6.21 -37.06 -13.38
CA SER A 9 -6.84 -36.41 -12.23
C SER A 9 -7.92 -35.45 -12.70
N SER A 10 -9.18 -35.85 -12.52
CA SER A 10 -10.36 -35.02 -12.80
C SER A 10 -10.51 -33.91 -11.74
N PHE A 11 -10.61 -32.65 -12.19
CA PHE A 11 -10.99 -31.54 -11.33
C PHE A 11 -12.52 -31.51 -11.13
N PRO A 12 -13.04 -31.42 -9.89
CA PRO A 12 -14.45 -31.18 -9.67
C PRO A 12 -14.79 -29.70 -9.89
N SER A 13 -15.81 -29.44 -10.71
CA SER A 13 -16.38 -28.09 -10.91
C SER A 13 -17.26 -27.71 -9.72
N PRO A 14 -17.16 -26.50 -9.15
CA PRO A 14 -18.11 -26.04 -8.16
C PRO A 14 -19.42 -25.58 -8.82
N SER A 15 -20.53 -26.22 -8.45
CA SER A 15 -21.89 -25.82 -8.82
C SER A 15 -22.29 -24.52 -8.11
N LEU A 16 -22.96 -23.63 -8.84
CA LEU A 16 -23.56 -22.40 -8.33
C LEU A 16 -25.09 -22.56 -8.27
N GLU A 17 -25.64 -22.87 -7.10
CA GLU A 17 -27.08 -22.91 -6.84
C GLU A 17 -27.44 -22.12 -5.57
N GLY A 18 -28.36 -21.14 -5.69
CA GLY A 18 -29.08 -20.45 -4.59
C GLY A 18 -28.25 -19.69 -3.53
N THR A 19 -28.70 -18.63 -2.85
CA THR A 19 -29.91 -17.79 -2.86
C THR A 19 -29.61 -16.58 -1.95
N ALA A 20 -30.17 -15.36 -2.10
CA ALA A 20 -31.14 -14.81 -3.04
C ALA A 20 -30.90 -13.29 -3.21
N TYR A 21 -31.52 -12.65 -4.21
CA TYR A 21 -31.55 -11.19 -4.35
C TYR A 21 -32.89 -10.62 -3.86
N CYS A 22 -32.87 -9.76 -2.84
CA CYS A 22 -34.03 -8.95 -2.47
C CYS A 22 -34.25 -7.83 -3.50
N LYS A 23 -35.25 -8.01 -4.36
CA LYS A 23 -35.78 -6.92 -5.18
C LYS A 23 -36.58 -5.96 -4.30
N LEU A 24 -36.30 -4.66 -4.39
CA LEU A 24 -37.26 -3.61 -4.02
C LEU A 24 -37.66 -2.88 -5.29
N LEU A 25 -38.92 -3.08 -5.69
CA LEU A 25 -39.63 -2.22 -6.62
C LEU A 25 -40.15 -1.01 -5.87
N ASN A 26 -39.98 0.18 -6.44
CA ASN A 26 -41.06 1.16 -6.46
C ASN A 26 -40.85 2.08 -7.67
N GLY A 27 -41.92 2.25 -8.45
CA GLY A 27 -41.88 3.04 -9.67
C GLY A 27 -41.97 4.54 -9.38
N THR A 28 -41.38 5.34 -10.25
CA THR A 28 -41.71 6.75 -10.40
C THR A 28 -41.59 7.09 -11.88
N ILE A 29 -42.63 7.69 -12.44
CA ILE A 29 -42.72 8.03 -13.86
C ILE A 29 -41.82 9.24 -14.11
N LEU A 30 -40.87 9.13 -15.04
CA LEU A 30 -40.10 10.26 -15.57
C LEU A 30 -40.82 10.83 -16.80
N PRO A 31 -40.87 12.16 -16.96
CA PRO A 31 -41.39 12.78 -18.17
C PRO A 31 -40.41 12.60 -19.33
N GLU A 32 -40.94 12.44 -20.53
CA GLU A 32 -40.18 12.35 -21.77
C GLU A 32 -39.31 13.61 -21.96
N THR A 33 -38.00 13.41 -22.09
CA THR A 33 -37.08 14.43 -22.60
C THR A 33 -36.43 13.89 -23.86
N GLN A 34 -36.30 14.75 -24.87
CA GLN A 34 -36.07 14.35 -26.25
C GLN A 34 -34.66 13.76 -26.45
N ASP A 35 -34.58 12.45 -26.63
CA ASP A 35 -33.38 11.78 -27.14
C ASP A 35 -33.17 12.15 -28.62
N GLY A 36 -32.37 13.20 -28.87
CA GLY A 36 -31.64 13.30 -30.12
C GLY A 36 -30.68 12.10 -30.24
N PRO A 37 -30.40 11.59 -31.46
CA PRO A 37 -29.62 10.36 -31.62
C PRO A 37 -28.24 10.53 -30.98
N SER A 38 -27.99 9.78 -29.90
CA SER A 38 -26.71 9.85 -29.19
C SER A 38 -25.58 9.50 -30.17
N SER A 39 -24.51 10.30 -30.18
CA SER A 39 -23.43 10.23 -31.18
C SER A 39 -22.55 8.96 -31.10
N ASN A 40 -23.01 7.93 -30.39
CA ASN A 40 -22.33 6.67 -30.09
C ASN A 40 -22.79 5.51 -30.99
N SER A 41 -23.92 5.66 -31.70
CA SER A 41 -24.58 4.56 -32.44
C SER A 41 -23.82 4.02 -33.66
N SER A 42 -22.68 4.60 -34.01
CA SER A 42 -21.85 4.17 -35.16
C SER A 42 -20.42 3.74 -34.79
N MET A 43 -20.08 3.63 -33.50
CA MET A 43 -18.73 3.24 -33.08
C MET A 43 -18.52 1.72 -33.04
N THR A 44 -17.37 1.27 -33.52
CA THR A 44 -16.89 -0.10 -33.32
C THR A 44 -16.62 -0.38 -31.83
N THR A 45 -16.55 -1.65 -31.44
CA THR A 45 -16.19 -2.05 -30.06
C THR A 45 -14.83 -1.52 -29.61
N ARG A 46 -13.88 -1.36 -30.54
CA ARG A 46 -12.57 -0.76 -30.30
C ARG A 46 -12.67 0.75 -30.07
N GLU A 47 -13.37 1.47 -30.94
CA GLU A 47 -13.58 2.92 -30.78
C GLU A 47 -14.37 3.23 -29.51
N LEU A 48 -15.35 2.39 -29.15
CA LEU A 48 -16.00 2.46 -27.84
C LEU A 48 -14.97 2.29 -26.73
N GLN A 49 -14.13 1.25 -26.73
CA GLN A 49 -13.10 1.08 -25.69
C GLN A 49 -12.15 2.28 -25.60
N GLU A 50 -11.69 2.82 -26.73
CA GLU A 50 -10.83 4.01 -26.79
C GLU A 50 -11.59 5.27 -26.32
N HIS A 51 -12.86 5.44 -26.66
CA HIS A 51 -13.74 6.51 -26.17
C HIS A 51 -13.97 6.41 -24.65
N TRP A 52 -14.35 5.24 -24.14
CA TRP A 52 -14.51 4.99 -22.70
C TRP A 52 -13.19 5.19 -21.93
N GLN A 53 -12.03 4.87 -22.51
CA GLN A 53 -10.72 5.19 -21.94
C GLN A 53 -10.48 6.71 -21.92
N LYS A 54 -10.78 7.41 -23.01
CA LYS A 54 -10.59 8.87 -23.17
C LYS A 54 -11.57 9.69 -22.32
N GLU A 55 -12.78 9.20 -22.09
CA GLU A 55 -13.73 9.78 -21.14
C GLU A 55 -13.34 9.49 -19.69
N LYS A 56 -12.89 8.28 -19.37
CA LYS A 56 -12.38 7.96 -18.03
C LYS A 56 -11.07 8.69 -17.71
N SER A 57 -10.29 9.11 -18.72
CA SER A 57 -9.11 9.96 -18.56
C SER A 57 -9.43 11.43 -18.33
N ARG A 58 -10.70 11.87 -18.43
CA ARG A 58 -11.17 13.18 -17.95
C ARG A 58 -11.06 13.22 -16.42
N TRP A 59 -9.90 13.67 -15.96
CA TRP A 59 -9.42 13.84 -14.58
C TRP A 59 -10.41 13.54 -13.44
N ARG A 60 -10.63 12.25 -13.18
CA ARG A 60 -11.05 11.81 -11.83
C ARG A 60 -9.86 12.03 -10.91
N HIS A 61 -10.01 12.93 -9.94
CA HIS A 61 -8.97 13.15 -8.92
C HIS A 61 -8.65 11.82 -8.26
N VAL A 62 -7.38 11.41 -8.34
CA VAL A 62 -6.93 10.13 -7.75
C VAL A 62 -7.17 10.15 -6.25
N LYS A 63 -7.99 9.23 -5.76
CA LYS A 63 -8.37 9.08 -4.35
C LYS A 63 -8.21 7.62 -3.95
N LEU A 64 -7.75 7.37 -2.73
CA LEU A 64 -7.83 6.04 -2.13
C LEU A 64 -9.23 5.81 -1.58
N LEU A 65 -9.77 4.63 -1.86
CA LEU A 65 -10.94 4.06 -1.20
C LEU A 65 -10.48 3.02 -0.17
N PHE A 66 -11.28 2.91 0.88
CA PHE A 66 -11.13 1.94 1.94
C PHE A 66 -12.37 1.05 1.97
N GLU A 67 -12.12 -0.25 2.00
CA GLU A 67 -13.11 -1.29 2.23
C GLU A 67 -12.58 -2.21 3.33
N ILE A 68 -13.48 -2.77 4.14
CA ILE A 68 -13.12 -3.87 5.04
C ILE A 68 -13.79 -5.14 4.49
N ALA A 69 -13.08 -5.84 3.61
CA ALA A 69 -13.65 -6.93 2.80
C ALA A 69 -14.10 -8.12 3.66
N SER A 70 -13.34 -8.46 4.70
CA SER A 70 -13.66 -9.55 5.61
C SER A 70 -13.30 -9.22 7.06
N ALA A 71 -13.91 -9.96 7.98
CA ALA A 71 -13.56 -9.96 9.39
C ALA A 71 -13.52 -11.42 9.88
N ARG A 72 -12.46 -11.78 10.61
CA ARG A 72 -12.17 -13.15 11.04
C ARG A 72 -11.75 -13.15 12.51
N ILE A 73 -12.12 -14.19 13.25
CA ILE A 73 -11.74 -14.32 14.66
C ILE A 73 -10.40 -15.05 14.76
N GLU A 74 -9.36 -14.39 15.29
CA GLU A 74 -8.14 -15.05 15.73
C GLU A 74 -8.29 -15.59 17.15
N GLU A 75 -7.73 -16.76 17.37
CA GLU A 75 -7.51 -17.33 18.68
C GLU A 75 -6.00 -17.54 18.87
N ARG A 76 -5.44 -16.87 19.89
CA ARG A 76 -4.08 -17.09 20.38
C ARG A 76 -4.16 -17.75 21.75
N ARG A 77 -3.06 -18.37 22.18
CA ARG A 77 -2.94 -19.20 23.41
C ARG A 77 -3.66 -18.67 24.67
N VAL A 78 -3.85 -17.35 24.80
CA VAL A 78 -4.50 -16.70 25.96
C VAL A 78 -5.52 -15.61 25.55
N SER A 79 -5.89 -15.47 24.27
CA SER A 79 -6.75 -14.37 23.83
C SER A 79 -7.47 -14.64 22.50
N LYS A 80 -8.77 -14.33 22.44
CA LYS A 80 -9.59 -14.36 21.22
C LYS A 80 -9.96 -12.94 20.80
N PHE A 81 -9.77 -12.58 19.53
CA PHE A 81 -10.05 -11.23 19.01
C PHE A 81 -10.40 -11.22 17.53
N VAL A 82 -11.06 -10.15 17.08
CA VAL A 82 -11.46 -9.98 15.68
C VAL A 82 -10.40 -9.19 14.92
N MET A 83 -9.96 -9.74 13.78
CA MET A 83 -9.12 -9.09 12.78
C MET A 83 -9.96 -8.69 11.58
N TYR A 84 -9.77 -7.46 11.13
CA TYR A 84 -10.44 -6.83 10.00
C TYR A 84 -9.45 -6.72 8.84
N GLN A 85 -9.82 -7.25 7.68
CA GLN A 85 -9.03 -7.18 6.46
C GLN A 85 -9.36 -5.88 5.73
N VAL A 86 -8.50 -4.86 5.90
CA VAL A 86 -8.63 -3.56 5.25
C VAL A 86 -8.01 -3.64 3.86
N VAL A 87 -8.83 -3.35 2.86
CA VAL A 87 -8.45 -3.26 1.45
C VAL A 87 -8.36 -1.79 1.07
N VAL A 88 -7.26 -1.41 0.42
CA VAL A 88 -6.99 -0.05 -0.04
C VAL A 88 -6.85 -0.05 -1.56
N VAL A 89 -7.76 0.64 -2.23
CA VAL A 89 -7.86 0.70 -3.71
C VAL A 89 -7.67 2.14 -4.17
N GLN A 90 -6.84 2.35 -5.18
CA GLN A 90 -6.68 3.64 -5.85
C GLN A 90 -7.74 3.79 -6.95
N THR A 91 -8.51 4.88 -6.89
CA THR A 91 -9.52 5.23 -7.91
C THR A 91 -9.04 6.34 -8.83
N GLY A 92 -9.64 6.43 -10.02
CA GLY A 92 -9.27 7.41 -11.05
C GLY A 92 -8.15 6.95 -11.98
N SER A 93 -7.54 5.79 -11.70
CA SER A 93 -6.62 5.07 -12.58
C SER A 93 -6.94 3.57 -12.52
N PHE A 94 -6.39 2.77 -13.44
CA PHE A 94 -6.31 1.32 -13.24
C PHE A 94 -5.38 1.05 -12.04
N ASP A 95 -5.87 0.33 -11.03
CA ASP A 95 -5.06 -0.07 -9.88
C ASP A 95 -4.77 -1.57 -9.94
N SER A 96 -3.59 -1.91 -10.46
CA SER A 96 -3.09 -3.30 -10.47
C SER A 96 -2.67 -3.80 -9.09
N ASN A 97 -2.44 -2.89 -8.14
CA ASN A 97 -1.75 -3.17 -6.88
C ASN A 97 -2.66 -2.89 -5.68
N MET A 98 -3.82 -3.56 -5.65
CA MET A 98 -4.73 -3.56 -4.51
C MET A 98 -3.97 -3.99 -3.24
N ALA A 99 -3.92 -3.11 -2.24
CA ALA A 99 -3.20 -3.39 -1.01
C ALA A 99 -4.15 -3.93 0.05
N VAL A 100 -3.70 -4.95 0.79
CA VAL A 100 -4.49 -5.62 1.83
C VAL A 100 -3.67 -5.66 3.11
N VAL A 101 -4.24 -5.13 4.20
CA VAL A 101 -3.61 -5.08 5.52
C VAL A 101 -4.59 -5.50 6.60
N GLU A 102 -4.12 -6.13 7.68
CA GLU A 102 -5.00 -6.70 8.70
C GLU A 102 -4.86 -5.97 10.04
N ARG A 103 -5.98 -5.53 10.61
CA ARG A 103 -6.02 -4.71 11.83
C ARG A 103 -7.10 -5.18 12.77
N ARG A 104 -6.83 -5.22 14.08
CA ARG A 104 -7.86 -5.45 15.10
C ARG A 104 -8.46 -4.13 15.55
N TYR A 105 -9.66 -4.16 16.13
CA TYR A 105 -10.36 -2.97 16.64
C TYR A 105 -9.48 -2.08 17.54
N SER A 106 -8.65 -2.66 18.42
CA SER A 106 -7.77 -1.89 19.31
C SER A 106 -6.57 -1.23 18.60
N ASP A 107 -6.34 -1.50 17.31
CA ASP A 107 -5.42 -0.73 16.48
C ASP A 107 -6.07 0.56 15.98
N PHE A 108 -7.34 0.49 15.56
CA PHE A 108 -8.15 1.67 15.26
C PHE A 108 -8.36 2.55 16.50
N GLU A 109 -8.55 1.94 17.69
CA GLU A 109 -8.65 2.67 18.97
C GLU A 109 -7.35 3.46 19.29
N ARG A 110 -6.16 2.89 18.97
CA ARG A 110 -4.88 3.60 19.09
C ARG A 110 -4.74 4.71 18.06
N LEU A 111 -5.17 4.48 16.81
CA LEU A 111 -5.20 5.52 15.78
C LEU A 111 -6.05 6.70 16.22
N GLN A 112 -7.30 6.49 16.66
CA GLN A 112 -8.19 7.57 17.10
C GLN A 112 -7.56 8.39 18.24
N LYS A 113 -6.97 7.72 19.24
CA LYS A 113 -6.28 8.40 20.35
C LYS A 113 -5.07 9.22 19.88
N ALA A 114 -4.30 8.72 18.94
CA ALA A 114 -3.16 9.44 18.36
C ALA A 114 -3.60 10.65 17.52
N LEU A 115 -4.69 10.50 16.75
CA LEU A 115 -5.23 11.57 15.92
C LEU A 115 -5.89 12.67 16.76
N LEU A 116 -6.77 12.35 17.72
CA LEU A 116 -7.42 13.34 18.58
C LEU A 116 -6.43 14.19 19.39
N LYS A 117 -5.27 13.63 19.76
CA LYS A 117 -4.19 14.38 20.44
C LYS A 117 -3.61 15.52 19.57
N ARG A 118 -3.74 15.44 18.25
CA ARG A 118 -3.06 16.31 17.28
C ARG A 118 -4.00 17.08 16.34
N PHE A 119 -5.17 16.52 16.06
CA PHE A 119 -6.17 16.98 15.09
C PHE A 119 -7.57 16.97 15.71
N GLY A 120 -7.68 17.20 17.03
CA GLY A 120 -8.95 17.17 17.76
C GLY A 120 -10.04 18.05 17.15
N PRO A 121 -9.76 19.36 16.88
CA PRO A 121 -10.72 20.25 16.22
C PRO A 121 -11.12 19.76 14.82
N GLU A 122 -10.18 19.24 14.03
CA GLU A 122 -10.46 18.74 12.67
C GLU A 122 -11.20 17.37 12.64
N LEU A 123 -11.52 16.80 13.81
CA LEU A 123 -12.16 15.50 13.98
C LEU A 123 -13.42 15.55 14.85
N GLU A 124 -13.94 16.74 15.18
CA GLU A 124 -15.16 16.91 15.99
C GLU A 124 -16.36 16.15 15.41
N ASP A 125 -16.57 16.23 14.09
CA ASP A 125 -17.64 15.53 13.37
C ASP A 125 -17.35 14.03 13.09
N VAL A 126 -16.15 13.53 13.39
CA VAL A 126 -15.75 12.15 13.01
C VAL A 126 -16.02 11.17 14.15
N ALA A 127 -17.23 10.59 14.11
CA ALA A 127 -17.64 9.55 15.04
C ALA A 127 -16.71 8.31 14.99
N PHE A 128 -16.27 7.85 16.16
CA PHE A 128 -15.51 6.60 16.31
C PHE A 128 -16.41 5.46 16.83
N PRO A 129 -16.30 4.22 16.29
CA PRO A 129 -17.15 3.10 16.71
C PRO A 129 -16.97 2.76 18.20
N ARG A 130 -18.07 2.53 18.92
CA ARG A 130 -18.02 2.31 20.37
C ARG A 130 -17.48 0.93 20.74
N LYS A 131 -16.76 0.87 21.86
CA LYS A 131 -16.25 -0.37 22.44
C LYS A 131 -17.40 -1.15 23.07
N ARG A 132 -17.63 -2.39 22.61
CA ARG A 132 -18.62 -3.30 23.19
C ARG A 132 -17.91 -4.30 24.09
N LEU A 133 -18.32 -4.38 25.35
CA LEU A 133 -17.67 -5.19 26.39
C LEU A 133 -18.25 -6.62 26.45
N THR A 134 -19.50 -6.79 26.05
CA THR A 134 -20.20 -8.07 25.89
C THR A 134 -20.56 -8.28 24.41
N GLY A 135 -20.77 -9.54 24.01
CA GLY A 135 -21.21 -9.88 22.64
C GLY A 135 -20.23 -9.53 21.51
N ASN A 136 -18.99 -9.14 21.81
CA ASN A 136 -18.02 -8.61 20.85
C ASN A 136 -17.55 -9.60 19.75
N LEU A 137 -17.91 -10.87 19.88
CA LEU A 137 -17.64 -11.95 18.92
C LEU A 137 -18.91 -12.44 18.18
N SER A 138 -20.09 -11.81 18.40
CA SER A 138 -21.29 -12.17 17.62
C SER A 138 -21.13 -11.73 16.17
N ALA A 139 -21.65 -12.54 15.24
CA ALA A 139 -21.55 -12.26 13.81
C ALA A 139 -22.15 -10.88 13.45
N GLU A 140 -23.29 -10.55 14.05
CA GLU A 140 -23.95 -9.24 13.96
C GLU A 140 -23.03 -8.09 14.43
N THR A 141 -22.47 -8.17 15.64
CA THR A 141 -21.55 -7.14 16.17
C THR A 141 -20.30 -6.99 15.28
N ILE A 142 -19.80 -8.09 14.71
CA ILE A 142 -18.66 -8.07 13.78
C ILE A 142 -19.07 -7.39 12.47
N CYS A 143 -20.25 -7.68 11.92
CA CYS A 143 -20.75 -7.09 10.69
C CYS A 143 -21.04 -5.59 10.82
N GLU A 144 -21.73 -5.17 11.88
CA GLU A 144 -21.97 -3.76 12.18
C GLU A 144 -20.64 -3.00 12.30
N ARG A 145 -19.75 -3.48 13.18
CA ARG A 145 -18.45 -2.83 13.43
C ARG A 145 -17.56 -2.79 12.18
N ARG A 146 -17.67 -3.78 11.28
CA ARG A 146 -16.98 -3.77 9.98
C ARG A 146 -17.42 -2.57 9.13
N LEU A 147 -18.72 -2.26 9.10
CA LEU A 147 -19.26 -1.10 8.39
C LEU A 147 -18.83 0.21 9.08
N GLU A 148 -19.03 0.32 10.40
CA GLU A 148 -18.66 1.51 11.19
C GLU A 148 -17.16 1.85 11.04
N LEU A 149 -16.27 0.86 11.10
CA LEU A 149 -14.81 1.04 10.90
C LEU A 149 -14.45 1.40 9.45
N CYS A 150 -15.21 0.89 8.48
CA CYS A 150 -15.01 1.21 7.07
C CYS A 150 -15.36 2.68 6.79
N ASP A 151 -16.49 3.16 7.32
CA ASP A 151 -16.91 4.56 7.18
C ASP A 151 -16.01 5.52 7.97
N TYR A 152 -15.55 5.12 9.16
CA TYR A 152 -14.53 5.85 9.90
C TYR A 152 -13.24 6.08 9.07
N LEU A 153 -12.72 5.06 8.36
CA LEU A 153 -11.54 5.25 7.48
C LEU A 153 -11.83 6.22 6.31
N ARG A 154 -13.04 6.18 5.75
CA ARG A 154 -13.46 7.09 4.67
C ARG A 154 -13.53 8.54 5.17
N LEU A 155 -14.11 8.78 6.35
CA LEU A 155 -14.18 10.09 7.00
C LEU A 155 -12.77 10.63 7.33
N LEU A 156 -11.91 9.83 7.96
CA LEU A 156 -10.52 10.22 8.24
C LEU A 156 -9.75 10.63 6.96
N TYR A 157 -9.94 9.91 5.86
CA TYR A 157 -9.25 10.20 4.60
C TYR A 157 -9.80 11.43 3.88
N ALA A 158 -11.04 11.84 4.15
CA ALA A 158 -11.58 13.11 3.67
C ALA A 158 -10.84 14.31 4.30
N VAL A 159 -10.52 14.23 5.60
CA VAL A 159 -9.78 15.26 6.34
C VAL A 159 -8.32 15.34 5.85
N ARG A 160 -7.99 16.43 5.15
CA ARG A 160 -6.68 16.63 4.50
C ARG A 160 -5.48 16.56 5.47
N ALA A 161 -5.63 17.06 6.69
CA ALA A 161 -4.58 17.04 7.70
C ALA A 161 -4.27 15.60 8.14
N VAL A 162 -5.30 14.83 8.49
CA VAL A 162 -5.21 13.41 8.85
C VAL A 162 -4.69 12.56 7.70
N ARG A 163 -5.22 12.71 6.48
CA ARG A 163 -4.73 12.01 5.29
C ARG A 163 -3.22 12.18 5.05
N ARG A 164 -2.67 13.34 5.42
CA ARG A 164 -1.24 13.65 5.27
C ARG A 164 -0.40 13.38 6.52
N SER A 165 -1.04 12.99 7.62
CA SER A 165 -0.42 12.69 8.91
C SER A 165 0.46 11.44 8.83
N ARG A 166 1.41 11.31 9.77
CA ARG A 166 2.19 10.07 9.90
C ARG A 166 1.37 8.99 10.58
N GLU A 167 0.50 9.40 11.49
CA GLU A 167 -0.39 8.59 12.31
C GLU A 167 -1.32 7.72 11.44
N PHE A 168 -1.94 8.30 10.41
CA PHE A 168 -2.78 7.57 9.46
C PHE A 168 -1.98 6.64 8.53
N ALA A 169 -0.83 7.09 8.03
CA ALA A 169 0.05 6.27 7.19
C ALA A 169 0.63 5.06 7.97
N ASP A 170 1.15 5.31 9.18
CA ASP A 170 1.69 4.30 10.09
C ASP A 170 0.64 3.25 10.46
N PHE A 171 -0.62 3.66 10.66
CA PHE A 171 -1.70 2.70 10.89
C PHE A 171 -1.83 1.71 9.72
N LEU A 172 -1.62 2.13 8.48
CA LEU A 172 -1.74 1.27 7.31
C LEU A 172 -0.45 0.54 6.92
N THR A 173 0.75 1.03 7.28
CA THR A 173 2.01 0.44 6.80
C THR A 173 3.04 0.07 7.88
N ARG A 174 2.98 0.63 9.09
CA ARG A 174 4.06 0.48 10.07
C ARG A 174 4.21 -0.94 10.63
N PRO A 175 3.15 -1.74 10.90
CA PRO A 175 3.31 -3.14 11.31
C PRO A 175 4.08 -3.98 10.28
N GLU A 176 3.71 -3.89 9.01
CA GLU A 176 4.32 -4.61 7.89
C GLU A 176 5.76 -4.16 7.66
N LEU A 177 6.02 -2.84 7.71
CA LEU A 177 7.39 -2.30 7.63
C LEU A 177 8.24 -2.73 8.84
N ARG A 178 7.70 -2.77 10.07
CA ARG A 178 8.42 -3.29 11.24
C ARG A 178 8.82 -4.76 11.05
N GLU A 179 7.93 -5.57 10.49
CA GLU A 179 8.20 -6.99 10.21
C GLU A 179 9.25 -7.15 9.09
N ALA A 180 9.10 -6.43 7.98
CA ALA A 180 10.02 -6.50 6.84
C ALA A 180 11.46 -6.10 7.23
N PHE A 181 11.61 -5.00 7.97
CA PHE A 181 12.90 -4.57 8.50
C PHE A 181 13.43 -5.51 9.61
N GLY A 182 12.53 -6.18 10.34
CA GLY A 182 12.89 -7.28 11.24
C GLY A 182 13.48 -8.48 10.50
N CYS A 183 12.88 -8.87 9.38
CA CYS A 183 13.39 -9.93 8.51
C CYS A 183 14.75 -9.56 7.90
N LEU A 184 14.92 -8.32 7.42
CA LEU A 184 16.19 -7.80 6.91
C LEU A 184 17.31 -7.89 7.97
N ARG A 185 17.03 -7.47 9.21
CA ARG A 185 17.96 -7.59 10.34
C ARG A 185 18.34 -9.03 10.65
N ALA A 186 17.40 -9.96 10.53
CA ALA A 186 17.61 -11.38 10.74
C ALA A 186 18.27 -12.11 9.54
N GLY A 187 18.69 -11.38 8.50
CA GLY A 187 19.25 -11.96 7.27
C GLY A 187 18.23 -12.69 6.39
N GLN A 188 16.94 -12.61 6.71
CA GLN A 188 15.84 -13.23 5.95
C GLN A 188 15.46 -12.37 4.74
N TYR A 189 16.42 -12.10 3.84
CA TYR A 189 16.27 -11.10 2.77
C TYR A 189 15.12 -11.40 1.81
N ALA A 190 14.88 -12.67 1.46
CA ALA A 190 13.77 -13.07 0.60
C ALA A 190 12.40 -12.74 1.23
N ARG A 191 12.19 -13.12 2.49
CA ARG A 191 10.97 -12.79 3.24
C ARG A 191 10.81 -11.28 3.47
N ALA A 192 11.92 -10.57 3.70
CA ALA A 192 11.90 -9.11 3.79
C ALA A 192 11.43 -8.47 2.48
N LEU A 193 11.92 -8.97 1.34
CA LEU A 193 11.50 -8.54 0.00
C LEU A 193 10.01 -8.81 -0.24
N ASP A 194 9.52 -10.03 0.06
CA ASP A 194 8.10 -10.40 -0.06
C ASP A 194 7.16 -9.47 0.71
N LEU A 195 7.60 -8.94 1.85
CA LEU A 195 6.84 -7.99 2.67
C LEU A 195 6.97 -6.55 2.13
N LEU A 196 8.17 -6.15 1.69
CA LEU A 196 8.43 -4.84 1.08
C LEU A 196 7.61 -4.67 -0.20
N ASP A 197 7.58 -5.67 -1.09
CA ASP A 197 6.85 -5.60 -2.36
C ASP A 197 5.32 -5.43 -2.17
N ARG A 198 4.78 -5.91 -1.04
CA ARG A 198 3.36 -5.70 -0.67
C ARG A 198 3.10 -4.32 -0.08
N VAL A 199 3.94 -3.86 0.85
CA VAL A 199 3.69 -2.62 1.61
C VAL A 199 4.16 -1.36 0.87
N LEU A 200 5.19 -1.46 0.03
CA LEU A 200 5.79 -0.30 -0.64
C LEU A 200 4.84 0.39 -1.62
N PRO A 201 4.04 -0.32 -2.46
CA PRO A 201 3.00 0.32 -3.28
C PRO A 201 1.95 1.05 -2.44
N LEU A 202 1.55 0.49 -1.29
CA LEU A 202 0.63 1.13 -0.35
C LEU A 202 1.26 2.39 0.27
N GLN A 203 2.53 2.31 0.65
CA GLN A 203 3.27 3.44 1.22
C GLN A 203 3.40 4.58 0.19
N GLU A 204 3.77 4.29 -1.06
CA GLU A 204 3.84 5.29 -2.14
C GLU A 204 2.47 5.95 -2.40
N LYS A 205 1.38 5.16 -2.40
CA LYS A 205 -0.01 5.67 -2.49
C LYS A 205 -0.39 6.63 -1.36
N LEU A 206 -0.08 6.27 -0.11
CA LEU A 206 -0.42 7.05 1.07
C LEU A 206 0.46 8.30 1.24
N THR A 207 1.70 8.26 0.73
CA THR A 207 2.71 9.30 0.93
C THR A 207 3.07 10.07 -0.34
N ALA A 208 2.17 10.10 -1.34
CA ALA A 208 2.36 10.85 -2.59
C ALA A 208 2.70 12.35 -2.38
N HIS A 209 2.27 12.96 -1.26
CA HIS A 209 2.64 14.33 -0.88
C HIS A 209 4.03 14.48 -0.26
N CYS A 210 4.70 13.38 0.08
CA CYS A 210 6.02 13.33 0.70
C CYS A 210 6.83 12.15 0.14
N PRO A 211 7.32 12.22 -1.11
CA PRO A 211 7.95 11.07 -1.79
C PRO A 211 9.18 10.49 -1.08
N THR A 212 9.83 11.26 -0.21
CA THR A 212 10.96 10.80 0.62
C THR A 212 10.56 9.76 1.67
N ALA A 213 9.28 9.64 2.02
CA ALA A 213 8.80 8.68 3.01
C ALA A 213 9.01 7.21 2.59
N ALA A 214 8.97 6.92 1.28
CA ALA A 214 9.23 5.58 0.75
C ALA A 214 10.74 5.24 0.63
N VAL A 215 11.64 6.21 0.79
CA VAL A 215 13.09 6.03 0.59
C VAL A 215 13.69 4.95 1.50
N PRO A 216 13.40 4.88 2.83
CA PRO A 216 13.94 3.82 3.66
C PRO A 216 13.54 2.42 3.17
N ALA A 217 12.30 2.23 2.72
CA ALA A 217 11.79 0.96 2.22
C ALA A 217 12.40 0.59 0.85
N LEU A 218 12.56 1.55 -0.06
CA LEU A 218 13.29 1.34 -1.32
C LEU A 218 14.76 0.97 -1.07
N CYS A 219 15.43 1.63 -0.12
CA CYS A 219 16.80 1.30 0.27
C CYS A 219 16.92 -0.08 0.91
N ALA A 220 15.93 -0.50 1.72
CA ALA A 220 15.86 -1.86 2.26
C ALA A 220 15.67 -2.90 1.15
N THR A 221 14.80 -2.61 0.18
CA THR A 221 14.55 -3.45 -1.01
C THR A 221 15.84 -3.63 -1.82
N LEU A 222 16.60 -2.55 -2.07
CA LEU A 222 17.92 -2.60 -2.72
C LEU A 222 18.90 -3.51 -1.95
N VAL A 223 19.02 -3.32 -0.63
CA VAL A 223 19.91 -4.14 0.21
C VAL A 223 19.53 -5.62 0.15
N CYS A 224 18.24 -5.95 0.23
CA CYS A 224 17.73 -7.31 0.07
C CYS A 224 18.06 -7.90 -1.30
N LEU A 225 17.80 -7.17 -2.39
CA LEU A 225 18.08 -7.64 -3.75
C LEU A 225 19.57 -7.86 -4.00
N ARG A 226 20.43 -6.96 -3.51
CA ARG A 226 21.89 -7.11 -3.60
C ARG A 226 22.37 -8.34 -2.83
N ASP A 227 21.89 -8.54 -1.60
CA ASP A 227 22.29 -9.67 -0.75
C ASP A 227 21.64 -11.01 -1.18
N LEU A 228 20.72 -10.97 -2.17
CA LEU A 228 20.17 -12.11 -2.90
C LEU A 228 20.79 -12.27 -4.31
N GLU A 229 21.93 -11.63 -4.58
CA GLU A 229 22.66 -11.67 -5.86
C GLU A 229 21.84 -11.23 -7.09
N ARG A 230 20.92 -10.26 -6.90
CA ARG A 230 20.10 -9.65 -7.97
C ARG A 230 20.51 -8.18 -8.22
N PRO A 231 21.77 -7.90 -8.64
CA PRO A 231 22.32 -6.54 -8.69
C PRO A 231 21.62 -5.63 -9.70
N ALA A 232 21.15 -6.16 -10.83
CA ALA A 232 20.45 -5.38 -11.85
C ALA A 232 19.11 -4.80 -11.32
N GLU A 233 18.37 -5.60 -10.55
CA GLU A 233 17.12 -5.16 -9.91
C GLU A 233 17.40 -4.24 -8.72
N ALA A 234 18.42 -4.53 -7.92
CA ALA A 234 18.88 -3.66 -6.84
C ALA A 234 19.22 -2.25 -7.38
N PHE A 235 19.89 -2.18 -8.53
CA PHE A 235 20.20 -0.92 -9.20
C PHE A 235 18.93 -0.18 -9.64
N ALA A 236 17.98 -0.85 -10.31
CA ALA A 236 16.73 -0.22 -10.74
C ALA A 236 15.89 0.34 -9.56
N VAL A 237 15.87 -0.38 -8.42
CA VAL A 237 15.25 0.10 -7.18
C VAL A 237 16.01 1.29 -6.60
N GLY A 238 17.35 1.30 -6.66
CA GLY A 238 18.18 2.42 -6.24
C GLY A 238 18.01 3.66 -7.11
N GLU A 239 17.80 3.51 -8.42
CA GLU A 239 17.43 4.61 -9.31
C GLU A 239 16.09 5.22 -8.91
N ARG A 240 15.07 4.40 -8.61
CA ARG A 240 13.78 4.87 -8.05
C ARG A 240 13.99 5.62 -6.73
N ALA A 241 14.85 5.12 -5.83
CA ALA A 241 15.15 5.79 -4.57
C ALA A 241 15.84 7.15 -4.77
N LEU A 242 16.84 7.24 -5.67
CA LEU A 242 17.50 8.50 -6.03
C LEU A 242 16.52 9.49 -6.70
N GLN A 243 15.59 9.01 -7.51
CA GLN A 243 14.51 9.84 -8.08
C GLN A 243 13.65 10.50 -6.99
N ARG A 244 13.33 9.79 -5.91
CA ARG A 244 12.61 10.36 -4.74
C ARG A 244 13.44 11.41 -3.97
N LEU A 245 14.77 11.43 -4.14
CA LEU A 245 15.70 12.34 -3.46
C LEU A 245 16.23 13.49 -4.31
N ARG A 246 15.84 13.63 -5.59
CA ARG A 246 16.40 14.63 -6.54
C ARG A 246 16.47 16.08 -6.02
N ALA A 247 15.53 16.50 -5.18
CA ALA A 247 15.48 17.86 -4.59
C ALA A 247 15.81 17.89 -3.07
N ARG A 248 16.48 16.84 -2.57
CA ARG A 248 16.65 16.54 -1.13
C ARG A 248 18.02 15.91 -0.86
N GLU A 249 19.09 16.54 -1.34
CA GLU A 249 20.47 16.05 -1.18
C GLU A 249 20.92 15.96 0.30
N SER A 250 20.35 16.78 1.18
CA SER A 250 20.58 16.74 2.64
C SER A 250 19.88 15.58 3.37
N HIS A 251 19.18 14.69 2.65
CA HIS A 251 18.51 13.55 3.26
C HIS A 251 19.53 12.49 3.71
N ARG A 252 19.41 11.96 4.94
CA ARG A 252 20.38 11.00 5.53
C ARG A 252 20.70 9.75 4.71
N TYR A 253 19.85 9.39 3.74
CA TYR A 253 20.09 8.26 2.82
C TYR A 253 20.82 8.65 1.53
N TYR A 254 20.99 9.93 1.21
CA TYR A 254 21.47 10.38 -0.11
C TYR A 254 22.89 9.90 -0.42
N ALA A 255 23.89 10.29 0.38
CA ALA A 255 25.27 9.86 0.17
C ALA A 255 25.47 8.33 0.30
N PRO A 256 24.91 7.62 1.32
CA PRO A 256 25.04 6.16 1.41
C PRO A 256 24.35 5.40 0.26
N LEU A 257 23.28 5.95 -0.32
CA LEU A 257 22.65 5.40 -1.51
C LEU A 257 23.50 5.65 -2.77
N LEU A 258 24.12 6.82 -2.90
CA LEU A 258 25.06 7.11 -3.99
C LEU A 258 26.27 6.18 -3.97
N ASP A 259 26.92 5.97 -2.82
CA ASP A 259 28.02 5.00 -2.67
C ASP A 259 27.59 3.58 -3.08
N ALA A 260 26.43 3.11 -2.58
CA ALA A 260 25.90 1.80 -2.96
C ALA A 260 25.60 1.70 -4.47
N MET A 261 25.11 2.77 -5.08
CA MET A 261 24.80 2.84 -6.51
C MET A 261 26.04 2.91 -7.40
N VAL A 262 27.11 3.60 -6.99
CA VAL A 262 28.42 3.55 -7.67
C VAL A 262 28.95 2.12 -7.69
N ARG A 263 28.95 1.44 -6.54
CA ARG A 263 29.42 0.04 -6.43
C ARG A 263 28.59 -0.92 -7.30
N LEU A 264 27.27 -0.74 -7.33
CA LEU A 264 26.38 -1.53 -8.20
C LEU A 264 26.60 -1.23 -9.69
N ALA A 265 26.78 0.04 -10.07
CA ALA A 265 27.07 0.41 -11.46
C ALA A 265 28.39 -0.21 -11.94
N TYR A 266 29.46 -0.09 -11.15
CA TYR A 266 30.76 -0.71 -11.42
C TYR A 266 30.64 -2.22 -11.61
N ALA A 267 29.96 -2.92 -10.68
CA ALA A 267 29.74 -4.37 -10.77
C ALA A 267 28.88 -4.80 -11.97
N LEU A 268 28.04 -3.90 -12.51
CA LEU A 268 27.21 -4.12 -13.69
C LEU A 268 27.84 -3.61 -15.01
N GLY A 269 29.06 -3.07 -14.96
CA GLY A 269 29.70 -2.45 -16.14
C GLY A 269 28.98 -1.21 -16.69
N LYS A 270 28.17 -0.53 -15.85
CA LYS A 270 27.46 0.71 -16.22
C LYS A 270 28.33 1.93 -15.95
N ASP A 271 28.11 3.02 -16.71
CA ASP A 271 28.69 4.32 -16.36
C ASP A 271 28.22 4.77 -14.97
N PHE A 272 29.17 5.24 -14.18
CA PHE A 272 28.99 5.74 -12.82
C PHE A 272 29.59 7.13 -12.60
N ALA A 273 30.16 7.78 -13.62
CA ALA A 273 30.81 9.08 -13.48
C ALA A 273 29.87 10.14 -12.89
N SER A 274 28.61 10.18 -13.35
CA SER A 274 27.58 11.08 -12.80
C SER A 274 27.19 10.74 -11.35
N LEU A 275 27.22 9.46 -10.96
CA LEU A 275 26.93 9.03 -9.58
C LEU A 275 28.09 9.38 -8.64
N GLN A 276 29.33 9.21 -9.12
CA GLN A 276 30.55 9.53 -8.39
C GLN A 276 30.68 11.04 -8.14
N GLY A 277 30.56 11.88 -9.16
CA GLY A 277 30.65 13.34 -8.98
C GLY A 277 29.61 13.87 -7.98
N ARG A 278 28.37 13.34 -8.02
CA ARG A 278 27.32 13.68 -7.03
C ARG A 278 27.63 13.18 -5.62
N LEU A 279 28.36 12.07 -5.47
CA LEU A 279 28.82 11.56 -4.19
C LEU A 279 29.92 12.46 -3.63
N ASP A 280 30.90 12.83 -4.45
CA ASP A 280 32.01 13.71 -4.10
C ASP A 280 31.51 15.10 -3.67
N ASP A 281 30.62 15.71 -4.46
CA ASP A 281 29.91 16.95 -4.12
C ASP A 281 29.16 16.84 -2.78
N SER A 282 28.50 15.70 -2.53
CA SER A 282 27.77 15.47 -1.28
C SER A 282 28.72 15.34 -0.06
N GLN A 283 29.92 14.80 -0.24
CA GLN A 283 30.92 14.66 0.81
C GLN A 283 31.56 16.01 1.14
N LEU A 284 31.92 16.80 0.12
CA LEU A 284 32.46 18.16 0.28
C LEU A 284 31.52 19.08 1.07
N ARG A 285 30.21 18.99 0.81
CA ARG A 285 29.19 19.84 1.45
C ARG A 285 28.82 19.41 2.87
N SER A 286 29.07 18.16 3.28
CA SER A 286 28.72 17.66 4.62
C SER A 286 29.68 16.58 5.14
N PRO A 287 30.94 16.90 5.45
CA PRO A 287 31.95 15.92 5.89
C PRO A 287 31.60 15.19 7.20
N THR A 288 30.71 15.77 8.01
CA THR A 288 30.34 15.30 9.35
C THR A 288 29.20 14.28 9.37
N HIS A 289 28.62 13.94 8.22
CA HIS A 289 27.53 12.97 8.16
C HIS A 289 28.08 11.55 8.42
N ARG A 290 27.99 11.10 9.68
CA ARG A 290 28.54 9.81 10.17
C ARG A 290 28.36 8.71 9.12
N GLY A 291 29.49 8.14 8.68
CA GLY A 291 29.61 7.24 7.51
C GLY A 291 28.98 5.87 7.70
N PHE A 292 27.68 5.82 7.98
CA PHE A 292 26.90 4.60 7.95
C PHE A 292 26.67 4.18 6.49
N THR A 293 27.02 2.93 6.20
CA THR A 293 26.64 2.27 4.96
C THR A 293 25.12 2.24 4.80
N LEU A 294 24.65 2.09 3.56
CA LEU A 294 23.21 1.95 3.28
C LEU A 294 22.56 0.84 4.11
N LYS A 295 23.27 -0.28 4.29
CA LYS A 295 22.83 -1.43 5.10
C LYS A 295 22.67 -1.06 6.57
N GLU A 296 23.65 -0.40 7.19
CA GLU A 296 23.54 0.04 8.59
C GLU A 296 22.38 1.03 8.82
N LEU A 297 22.13 1.94 7.88
CA LEU A 297 20.96 2.82 7.97
C LEU A 297 19.66 2.02 7.94
N THR A 298 19.50 1.07 7.01
CA THR A 298 18.29 0.22 6.94
C THR A 298 18.12 -0.64 8.19
N VAL A 299 19.18 -1.26 8.71
CA VAL A 299 19.16 -2.07 9.95
C VAL A 299 18.62 -1.27 11.15
N ARG A 300 18.90 0.03 11.21
CA ARG A 300 18.50 0.92 12.32
C ARG A 300 17.06 1.44 12.25
N GLU A 301 16.40 1.34 11.11
CA GLU A 301 15.00 1.77 11.00
C GLU A 301 14.07 0.91 11.85
N TYR A 302 13.00 1.51 12.38
CA TYR A 302 11.98 0.80 13.16
C TYR A 302 12.47 0.10 14.45
N LEU A 303 13.63 0.49 14.99
CA LEU A 303 14.12 0.04 16.30
C LEU A 303 13.47 0.76 17.51
N SER A 304 12.46 1.60 17.25
CA SER A 304 11.61 2.26 18.26
C SER A 304 10.13 1.92 18.04
#